data_AF-A0AAW3AIL1-F1
#
_entry.id   AF-A0AAW3AIL1-F1
#
_cell.length_a   1.000
_cell.length_b   1.000
_cell.length_c   1.000
_cell.angle_alpha   90.00
_cell.angle_beta   90.00
_cell.angle_gamma   90.00
#
_symmetry.space_group_name_H-M   'P 1'
#
loop_
_entity.id
_entity.type
_entity.pdbx_description
1 polymer ?
#
loop_
_entity_poly.entity_id
_entity_poly.type
_entity_poly.pdbx_seq_one_letter_code
_entity_poly.pdbx_strand_id
1 'polypeptide(L)'
;MYKEQLIAFYKRYNPACLESVDEILDIFKGREEELFHVLEEKYVAQEKFATTRSNTGTFVTPTALPVYSVDDFGKVELDKVSRNGSFSLYALCERLSEALKAKRDEVSQLMTRLQSVEGQLKECSRIRTAAPVSEPSERRDFERTSVNRELAEKLRSCENESASLGVKNRELRREVVVLQAENEALRRQRKIDEDTLVDLQKLVDECKQKEHRLLEKIAVRELATGTLLHEDEFLEIIRSSQQQLRAFYEDKISTMQDEMDRFYSHASACIREKNAIIDTLKSESI
;
A
#
# COMPACT_ATOMS: atom_id res chain seq x y z
N MET A 1 -16.70 -14.59 0.31
CA MET A 1 -15.82 -15.44 -0.52
C MET A 1 -14.47 -14.78 -0.80
N TYR A 2 -14.40 -13.55 -1.33
CA TYR A 2 -13.11 -12.91 -1.68
C TYR A 2 -12.14 -12.69 -0.50
N LYS A 3 -12.65 -12.41 0.71
CA LYS A 3 -11.82 -12.26 1.92
C LYS A 3 -11.01 -13.52 2.25
N GLU A 4 -11.64 -14.69 2.21
CA GLU A 4 -10.99 -15.96 2.52
C GLU A 4 -9.94 -16.33 1.48
N GLN A 5 -10.20 -16.04 0.20
CA GLN A 5 -9.25 -16.22 -0.90
C GLN A 5 -8.03 -15.32 -0.74
N LEU A 6 -8.24 -14.05 -0.38
CA LEU A 6 -7.16 -13.08 -0.17
C LEU A 6 -6.31 -13.43 1.05
N ILE A 7 -6.93 -13.92 2.13
CA ILE A 7 -6.23 -14.45 3.31
C ILE A 7 -5.40 -15.67 2.93
N ALA A 8 -5.95 -16.62 2.17
CA ALA A 8 -5.20 -17.81 1.75
C ALA A 8 -4.00 -17.43 0.86
N PHE A 9 -4.18 -16.43 -0.01
CA PHE A 9 -3.12 -15.91 -0.87
C PHE A 9 -1.99 -15.25 -0.05
N TYR A 10 -2.33 -14.31 0.82
CA TYR A 10 -1.32 -13.63 1.65
C TYR A 10 -0.67 -14.57 2.66
N LYS A 11 -1.37 -15.60 3.18
CA LYS A 11 -0.74 -16.63 4.04
C LYS A 11 0.43 -17.33 3.34
N ARG A 12 0.32 -17.54 2.03
CA ARG A 12 1.35 -18.21 1.23
C ARG A 12 2.50 -17.28 0.84
N TYR A 13 2.20 -16.04 0.47
CA TYR A 13 3.18 -15.14 -0.15
C TYR A 13 3.71 -14.03 0.79
N ASN A 14 2.87 -13.51 1.68
CA ASN A 14 3.26 -12.46 2.62
C ASN A 14 2.31 -12.41 3.84
N PRO A 15 2.59 -13.19 4.91
CA PRO A 15 1.71 -13.26 6.07
C PRO A 15 1.63 -11.95 6.86
N ALA A 16 2.59 -11.02 6.69
CA ALA A 16 2.57 -9.73 7.37
C ALA A 16 1.46 -8.80 6.87
N CYS A 17 0.91 -9.02 5.66
CA CYS A 17 -0.26 -8.29 5.16
C CYS A 17 -1.60 -8.83 5.69
N LEU A 18 -1.57 -9.81 6.61
CA LEU A 18 -2.67 -10.37 7.40
C LEU A 18 -3.73 -9.35 7.84
N GLU A 19 -3.23 -8.35 8.55
CA GLU A 19 -4.07 -7.41 9.30
C GLU A 19 -4.70 -6.34 8.40
N SER A 20 -4.06 -6.03 7.26
CA SER A 20 -4.55 -5.03 6.30
C SER A 20 -5.52 -5.60 5.27
N VAL A 21 -5.84 -6.90 5.31
CA VAL A 21 -6.76 -7.56 4.36
C VAL A 21 -8.11 -6.85 4.30
N ASP A 22 -8.65 -6.45 5.45
CA ASP A 22 -9.97 -5.80 5.52
C ASP A 22 -9.97 -4.40 4.90
N GLU A 23 -8.91 -3.62 5.13
CA GLU A 23 -8.72 -2.30 4.53
C GLU A 23 -8.56 -2.39 3.01
N ILE A 24 -7.78 -3.38 2.54
CA ILE A 24 -7.57 -3.63 1.11
C ILE A 24 -8.88 -4.03 0.44
N LEU A 25 -9.69 -4.88 1.06
CA LEU A 25 -10.98 -5.29 0.48
C LEU A 25 -11.99 -4.16 0.42
N ASP A 26 -12.02 -3.26 1.40
CA ASP A 26 -12.92 -2.11 1.35
C ASP A 26 -12.54 -1.11 0.24
N ILE A 27 -11.24 -0.93 -0.03
CA ILE A 27 -10.75 -0.10 -1.13
C ILE A 27 -11.11 -0.71 -2.50
N PHE A 28 -11.06 -2.04 -2.60
CA PHE A 28 -11.30 -2.79 -3.84
C PHE A 28 -12.72 -3.33 -3.97
N LYS A 29 -13.66 -2.86 -3.14
CA LYS A 29 -15.05 -3.29 -3.14
C LYS A 29 -15.72 -3.06 -4.51
N GLY A 30 -16.22 -4.12 -5.13
CA GLY A 30 -16.78 -4.13 -6.49
C GLY A 30 -15.74 -4.23 -7.62
N ARG A 31 -14.44 -4.39 -7.30
CA ARG A 31 -13.33 -4.61 -8.23
C ARG A 31 -12.33 -5.64 -7.67
N GLU A 32 -12.84 -6.64 -6.97
CA GLU A 32 -12.06 -7.66 -6.28
C GLU A 32 -11.29 -8.56 -7.26
N GLU A 33 -11.83 -8.80 -8.46
CA GLU A 33 -11.17 -9.62 -9.50
C GLU A 33 -9.88 -8.96 -10.03
N GLU A 34 -9.87 -7.62 -10.13
CA GLU A 34 -8.69 -6.86 -10.56
C GLU A 34 -7.59 -6.87 -9.48
N LEU A 35 -7.97 -6.92 -8.19
CA LEU A 35 -7.03 -7.08 -7.07
C LEU A 35 -6.27 -8.41 -7.19
N PHE A 36 -6.97 -9.51 -7.45
CA PHE A 36 -6.33 -10.82 -7.62
C PHE A 36 -5.42 -10.87 -8.85
N HIS A 37 -5.80 -10.24 -9.96
CA HIS A 37 -4.95 -10.19 -11.15
C HIS A 37 -3.61 -9.47 -10.86
N VAL A 38 -3.65 -8.33 -10.17
CA VAL A 38 -2.42 -7.58 -9.78
C VAL A 38 -1.55 -8.39 -8.83
N LEU A 39 -2.17 -9.11 -7.89
CA LEU A 39 -1.46 -9.96 -6.93
C LEU A 39 -0.83 -11.18 -7.61
N GLU A 40 -1.56 -11.84 -8.50
CA GLU A 40 -1.05 -12.97 -9.28
C GLU A 40 0.12 -12.54 -10.16
N GLU A 41 -0.01 -11.43 -10.89
CA GLU A 41 1.08 -10.93 -11.72
C GLU A 41 2.34 -10.64 -10.91
N LYS A 42 2.20 -10.00 -9.74
CA LYS A 42 3.33 -9.64 -8.89
C LYS A 42 4.01 -10.85 -8.25
N TYR A 43 3.26 -11.76 -7.65
CA TYR A 43 3.83 -12.87 -6.88
C TYR A 43 4.12 -14.12 -7.71
N VAL A 44 3.31 -14.42 -8.74
CA VAL A 44 3.55 -15.56 -9.64
C VAL A 44 4.69 -15.25 -10.62
N ALA A 45 4.88 -13.99 -11.03
CA ALA A 45 6.08 -13.62 -11.78
C ALA A 45 7.33 -13.77 -10.91
N GLN A 46 7.30 -13.33 -9.65
CA GLN A 46 8.43 -13.48 -8.73
C GLN A 46 8.80 -14.95 -8.45
N GLU A 47 7.84 -15.87 -8.31
CA GLU A 47 8.12 -17.31 -8.19
C GLU A 47 8.88 -17.86 -9.42
N LYS A 48 8.49 -17.46 -10.64
CA LYS A 48 9.15 -17.90 -11.89
C LYS A 48 10.59 -17.39 -12.03
N PHE A 49 10.90 -16.23 -11.46
CA PHE A 49 12.26 -15.67 -11.44
C PHE A 49 13.13 -16.18 -10.29
N ALA A 50 12.54 -16.64 -9.18
CA ALA A 50 13.29 -17.19 -8.04
C ALA A 50 13.86 -18.59 -8.35
N THR A 51 13.14 -19.42 -9.13
CA THR A 51 13.59 -20.77 -9.51
C THR A 51 14.77 -20.78 -10.49
N THR A 52 15.08 -19.66 -11.16
CA THR A 52 16.18 -19.55 -12.14
C THR A 52 17.46 -18.89 -11.60
N ARG A 53 17.53 -18.54 -10.31
CA ARG A 53 18.64 -17.78 -9.73
C ARG A 53 19.40 -18.45 -8.58
N SER A 54 19.41 -19.78 -8.52
CA SER A 54 20.37 -20.53 -7.70
C SER A 54 21.59 -20.92 -8.56
N ASN A 55 22.40 -19.93 -8.96
CA ASN A 55 23.84 -20.10 -9.23
C ASN A 55 24.49 -18.75 -9.60
N THR A 56 25.29 -18.25 -8.66
CA THR A 56 26.49 -17.39 -8.76
C THR A 56 26.47 -16.35 -7.65
N GLY A 57 27.14 -16.68 -6.55
CA GLY A 57 27.51 -15.71 -5.55
C GLY A 57 28.58 -14.79 -6.11
N THR A 58 28.23 -13.51 -6.27
CA THR A 58 29.21 -12.44 -6.38
C THR A 58 28.68 -11.24 -5.61
N PHE A 59 29.30 -11.03 -4.46
CA PHE A 59 29.14 -9.86 -3.61
C PHE A 59 29.62 -8.63 -4.40
N VAL A 60 28.74 -7.65 -4.62
CA VAL A 60 29.13 -6.31 -5.06
C VAL A 60 28.39 -5.30 -4.18
N THR A 61 29.18 -4.52 -3.45
CA THR A 61 28.77 -3.39 -2.61
C THR A 61 28.10 -2.30 -3.45
N PRO A 62 26.95 -1.71 -3.02
CA PRO A 62 26.35 -0.57 -3.70
C PRO A 62 27.05 0.73 -3.30
N THR A 63 27.71 1.34 -4.27
CA THR A 63 28.21 2.72 -4.23
C THR A 63 27.03 3.70 -4.30
N ALA A 64 27.06 4.65 -3.36
CA ALA A 64 26.30 5.90 -3.21
C ALA A 64 25.25 6.26 -4.29
N LEU A 65 24.00 6.42 -3.85
CA LEU A 65 22.97 7.18 -4.55
C LEU A 65 22.94 8.64 -4.02
N PRO A 66 22.62 9.62 -4.89
CA PRO A 66 22.64 11.03 -4.55
C PRO A 66 21.46 11.43 -3.67
N VAL A 67 21.76 12.26 -2.69
CA VAL A 67 20.83 12.97 -1.82
C VAL A 67 20.05 13.98 -2.65
N TYR A 68 18.72 13.85 -2.71
CA TYR A 68 17.83 14.91 -3.18
C TYR A 68 17.38 15.75 -1.98
N SER A 69 17.80 17.01 -1.99
CA SER A 69 17.37 18.03 -1.03
C SER A 69 15.89 18.38 -1.23
N VAL A 70 15.17 18.47 -0.13
CA VAL A 70 13.82 19.04 -0.04
C VAL A 70 13.97 20.42 0.57
N ASP A 71 14.08 21.44 -0.26
CA ASP A 71 13.96 22.84 0.16
C ASP A 71 12.90 23.48 -0.75
N ASP A 72 11.73 23.81 -0.19
CA ASP A 72 11.13 25.15 -0.22
C ASP A 72 9.67 25.12 0.29
N PHE A 73 9.53 25.22 1.61
CA PHE A 73 8.30 25.68 2.26
C PHE A 73 8.69 26.64 3.38
N GLY A 74 8.90 27.90 3.04
CA GLY A 74 8.75 29.05 3.92
C GLY A 74 7.80 30.04 3.25
N LYS A 75 6.94 30.81 3.91
CA LYS A 75 6.88 31.19 5.32
C LYS A 75 5.52 31.90 5.49
N VAL A 76 4.82 31.60 6.57
CA VAL A 76 3.67 32.39 7.03
C VAL A 76 4.19 33.75 7.51
N GLU A 77 3.56 34.85 7.09
CA GLU A 77 3.48 36.04 7.95
C GLU A 77 2.17 36.80 7.74
N LEU A 78 1.45 36.86 8.85
CA LEU A 78 0.23 37.59 9.13
C LEU A 78 0.64 39.00 9.54
N ASP A 79 0.13 40.06 8.91
CA ASP A 79 -0.71 41.04 9.60
C ASP A 79 -1.08 42.29 8.77
N LYS A 80 -2.19 42.88 9.23
CA LYS A 80 -2.73 44.24 8.97
C LYS A 80 -3.68 44.39 7.78
N VAL A 81 -4.97 44.28 8.05
CA VAL A 81 -5.88 45.42 7.89
C VAL A 81 -6.91 45.42 9.02
N SER A 82 -6.83 46.45 9.87
CA SER A 82 -7.83 46.79 10.87
C SER A 82 -8.93 47.64 10.23
N ARG A 83 -10.18 47.18 10.40
CA ARG A 83 -11.44 47.89 10.68
C ARG A 83 -11.67 49.33 10.13
N ASN A 84 -12.86 49.43 9.50
CA ASN A 84 -13.81 50.54 9.50
C ASN A 84 -13.63 51.68 8.47
N GLY A 85 -14.42 51.60 7.40
CA GLY A 85 -14.91 52.75 6.64
C GLY A 85 -16.23 52.37 5.99
N SER A 86 -17.32 53.03 6.38
CA SER A 86 -18.65 52.87 5.77
C SER A 86 -18.54 53.04 4.25
N PHE A 87 -18.66 51.94 3.50
CA PHE A 87 -18.75 52.00 2.04
C PHE A 87 -20.05 52.73 1.68
N SER A 88 -19.95 53.98 1.25
CA SER A 88 -21.11 54.77 0.83
C SER A 88 -21.79 54.07 -0.36
N LEU A 89 -23.07 53.72 -0.20
CA LEU A 89 -23.93 53.19 -1.27
C LEU A 89 -23.82 54.02 -2.55
N TYR A 90 -23.59 55.34 -2.41
CA TYR A 90 -23.41 56.26 -3.52
C TYR A 90 -22.19 55.91 -4.39
N ALA A 91 -21.05 55.54 -3.79
CA ALA A 91 -19.83 55.19 -4.51
C ALA A 91 -19.89 53.81 -5.19
N LEU A 92 -20.81 52.94 -4.75
CA LEU A 92 -21.08 51.67 -5.42
C LEU A 92 -22.09 51.85 -6.56
N CYS A 93 -23.09 52.72 -6.38
CA CYS A 93 -24.02 53.13 -7.42
C CYS A 93 -23.34 53.89 -8.56
N GLU A 94 -22.35 54.76 -8.29
CA GLU A 94 -21.57 55.41 -9.35
C GLU A 94 -20.77 54.41 -10.16
N ARG A 95 -20.02 53.50 -9.50
CA ARG A 95 -19.26 52.46 -10.20
C ARG A 95 -20.13 51.54 -11.04
N LEU A 96 -21.31 51.18 -10.55
CA LEU A 96 -22.29 50.42 -11.34
C LEU A 96 -22.86 51.23 -12.51
N SER A 97 -23.11 52.53 -12.32
CA SER A 97 -23.61 53.40 -13.38
C SER A 97 -22.57 53.63 -14.48
N GLU A 98 -21.30 53.80 -14.11
CA GLU A 98 -20.17 53.89 -15.04
C GLU A 98 -19.95 52.57 -15.79
N ALA A 99 -20.03 51.43 -15.09
CA ALA A 99 -19.93 50.11 -15.71
C ALA A 99 -21.08 49.85 -16.71
N LEU A 100 -22.31 50.25 -16.36
CA LEU A 100 -23.47 50.15 -17.26
C LEU A 100 -23.35 51.08 -18.47
N LYS A 101 -22.81 52.29 -18.28
CA LYS A 101 -22.55 53.23 -19.38
C LYS A 101 -21.48 52.68 -20.32
N ALA A 102 -20.37 52.16 -19.78
CA ALA A 102 -19.32 51.51 -20.56
C ALA A 102 -19.88 50.33 -21.38
N LYS A 103 -20.76 49.50 -20.79
CA LYS A 103 -21.40 48.39 -21.50
C LYS A 103 -22.37 48.87 -22.59
N ARG A 104 -23.09 49.96 -22.36
CA ARG A 104 -23.96 50.58 -23.39
C ARG A 104 -23.15 51.12 -24.56
N ASP A 105 -22.01 51.75 -24.28
CA ASP A 105 -21.12 52.30 -25.30
C ASP A 105 -20.47 51.17 -26.12
N GLU A 106 -20.08 50.08 -25.46
CA GLU A 106 -19.56 48.87 -26.11
C GLU A 106 -20.61 48.24 -27.05
N VAL A 107 -21.87 48.13 -26.61
CA VAL A 107 -22.98 47.65 -27.46
C VAL A 107 -23.23 48.58 -28.65
N SER A 108 -23.12 49.89 -28.47
CA SER A 108 -23.27 50.87 -29.56
C SER A 108 -22.12 50.75 -30.58
N GLN A 109 -20.90 50.52 -30.11
CA GLN A 109 -19.75 50.21 -30.95
C GLN A 109 -19.92 48.89 -31.71
N LEU A 110 -20.44 47.85 -31.08
CA LEU A 110 -20.73 46.59 -31.75
C LEU A 110 -21.84 46.74 -32.80
N MET A 111 -22.89 47.51 -32.53
CA MET A 111 -23.96 47.80 -33.49
C MET A 111 -23.46 48.52 -34.74
N THR A 112 -22.61 49.54 -34.58
CA THR A 112 -22.00 50.24 -35.73
C THR A 112 -21.06 49.34 -36.54
N ARG A 113 -20.29 48.47 -35.87
CA ARG A 113 -19.48 47.45 -36.56
C ARG A 113 -20.35 46.43 -37.30
N LEU A 114 -21.45 45.98 -36.71
CA LEU A 114 -22.39 45.06 -37.35
C LEU A 114 -22.99 45.70 -38.61
N GLN A 115 -23.44 46.95 -38.54
CA GLN A 115 -23.94 47.69 -39.70
C GLN A 115 -22.88 47.87 -40.80
N SER A 116 -21.62 48.10 -40.42
CA SER A 116 -20.50 48.15 -41.37
C SER A 116 -20.26 46.80 -42.05
N VAL A 117 -20.30 45.70 -41.29
CA VAL A 117 -20.14 44.34 -41.83
C VAL A 117 -21.33 43.97 -42.72
N GLU A 118 -22.56 44.36 -42.36
CA GLU A 118 -23.75 44.18 -43.19
C GLU A 118 -23.66 45.00 -44.49
N GLY A 119 -23.14 46.22 -44.43
CA GLY A 119 -22.85 47.04 -45.62
C GLY A 119 -21.81 46.39 -46.53
N GLN A 120 -20.72 45.89 -45.95
CA GLN A 120 -19.70 45.13 -46.67
C GLN A 120 -20.25 43.83 -47.25
N LEU A 121 -21.14 43.12 -46.53
CA LEU A 121 -21.77 41.90 -47.02
C LEU A 121 -22.72 42.18 -48.19
N LYS A 122 -23.49 43.27 -48.12
CA LYS A 122 -24.33 43.74 -49.24
C LYS A 122 -23.46 44.07 -50.46
N GLU A 123 -22.31 44.70 -50.27
CA GLU A 123 -21.38 44.99 -51.36
C GLU A 123 -20.72 43.72 -51.92
N CYS A 124 -20.26 42.80 -51.06
CA CYS A 124 -19.76 41.48 -51.46
C CYS A 124 -20.83 40.65 -52.18
N SER A 125 -22.12 40.81 -51.83
CA SER A 125 -23.22 40.13 -52.52
C SER A 125 -23.45 40.69 -53.93
N ARG A 126 -23.31 42.01 -54.12
CA ARG A 126 -23.37 42.66 -55.45
C ARG A 126 -22.22 42.21 -56.36
N ILE A 127 -21.01 42.11 -55.80
CA ILE A 127 -19.83 41.61 -56.53
C ILE A 127 -20.04 40.14 -56.93
N ARG A 128 -20.65 39.32 -56.06
CA ARG A 128 -20.91 37.89 -56.33
C ARG A 128 -21.98 37.67 -57.40
N THR A 129 -22.93 38.58 -57.57
CA THR A 129 -23.95 38.53 -58.65
C THR A 129 -23.43 39.02 -60.01
N ALA A 130 -22.25 39.66 -60.06
CA ALA A 130 -21.70 40.26 -61.28
C ALA A 130 -20.61 39.42 -61.97
N ALA A 131 -20.20 38.28 -61.39
CA ALA A 131 -19.15 37.43 -61.95
C ALA A 131 -19.71 36.03 -62.31
N PRO A 132 -19.71 35.61 -63.59
CA PRO A 132 -19.96 34.22 -63.92
C PRO A 132 -18.76 33.37 -63.49
N VAL A 133 -19.09 32.29 -62.78
CA VAL A 133 -18.20 31.29 -62.20
C VAL A 133 -17.32 30.63 -63.27
N SER A 134 -16.00 30.66 -63.06
CA SER A 134 -15.04 29.66 -63.53
C SER A 134 -13.93 29.50 -62.49
N GLU A 135 -13.60 28.24 -62.19
CA GLU A 135 -12.92 27.69 -61.01
C GLU A 135 -11.50 28.19 -60.69
N PRO A 136 -11.11 28.17 -59.39
CA PRO A 136 -10.25 27.09 -58.89
C PRO A 136 -10.72 26.57 -57.51
N SER A 137 -11.95 26.05 -57.42
CA SER A 137 -12.54 25.54 -56.17
C SER A 137 -12.09 24.12 -55.86
N GLU A 138 -12.15 23.22 -56.84
CA GLU A 138 -12.02 21.78 -56.60
C GLU A 138 -10.65 21.34 -56.06
N ARG A 139 -9.54 21.95 -56.51
CA ARG A 139 -8.20 21.62 -55.99
C ARG A 139 -8.01 22.06 -54.54
N ARG A 140 -8.49 23.26 -54.18
CA ARG A 140 -8.41 23.76 -52.80
C ARG A 140 -9.34 22.99 -51.87
N ASP A 141 -10.48 22.56 -52.36
CA ASP A 141 -11.44 21.75 -51.59
C ASP A 141 -10.94 20.30 -51.42
N PHE A 142 -10.26 19.73 -52.42
CA PHE A 142 -9.59 18.42 -52.30
C PHE A 142 -8.40 18.47 -51.32
N GLU A 143 -7.58 19.50 -51.39
CA GLU A 143 -6.43 19.66 -50.48
C GLU A 143 -6.90 19.91 -49.04
N ARG A 144 -7.95 20.73 -48.85
CA ARG A 144 -8.60 20.91 -47.53
C ARG A 144 -9.21 19.63 -47.00
N THR A 145 -9.88 18.84 -47.83
CA THR A 145 -10.48 17.57 -47.37
C THR A 145 -9.41 16.54 -47.03
N SER A 146 -8.28 16.52 -47.75
CA SER A 146 -7.12 15.68 -47.42
C SER A 146 -6.47 16.08 -46.10
N VAL A 147 -6.19 17.38 -45.91
CA VAL A 147 -5.60 17.90 -44.66
C VAL A 147 -6.54 17.70 -43.47
N ASN A 148 -7.85 17.90 -43.63
CA ASN A 148 -8.83 17.62 -42.59
C ASN A 148 -8.91 16.13 -42.24
N ARG A 149 -8.75 15.24 -43.22
CA ARG A 149 -8.66 13.79 -42.98
C ARG A 149 -7.42 13.44 -42.17
N GLU A 150 -6.26 13.98 -42.54
CA GLU A 150 -4.99 13.77 -41.83
C GLU A 150 -5.04 14.31 -40.38
N LEU A 151 -5.63 15.51 -40.18
CA LEU A 151 -5.86 16.07 -38.85
C LEU A 151 -6.80 15.20 -38.01
N ALA A 152 -7.88 14.67 -38.60
CA ALA A 152 -8.79 13.77 -37.91
C ALA A 152 -8.11 12.45 -37.52
N GLU A 153 -7.22 11.92 -38.35
CA GLU A 153 -6.40 10.75 -38.03
C GLU A 153 -5.42 11.02 -36.88
N LYS A 154 -4.73 12.17 -36.90
CA LYS A 154 -3.85 12.60 -35.80
C LYS A 154 -4.62 12.81 -34.49
N LEU A 155 -5.81 13.42 -34.55
CA LEU A 155 -6.71 13.56 -33.40
C LEU A 155 -7.08 12.20 -32.83
N ARG A 156 -7.57 11.27 -33.65
CA ARG A 156 -7.89 9.90 -33.21
C ARG A 156 -6.69 9.18 -32.62
N SER A 157 -5.51 9.33 -33.23
CA SER A 157 -4.27 8.75 -32.68
C SER A 157 -3.95 9.31 -31.29
N CYS A 158 -4.08 10.62 -31.11
CA CYS A 158 -3.79 11.29 -29.84
C CYS A 158 -4.84 10.95 -28.76
N GLU A 159 -6.10 10.80 -29.14
CA GLU A 159 -7.18 10.32 -28.27
C GLU A 159 -6.94 8.89 -27.79
N ASN A 160 -6.52 7.99 -28.70
CA ASN A 160 -6.18 6.61 -28.36
C ASN A 160 -4.97 6.54 -27.41
N GLU A 161 -3.94 7.34 -27.65
CA GLU A 161 -2.77 7.43 -26.76
C GLU A 161 -3.16 7.99 -25.39
N SER A 162 -3.99 9.02 -25.34
CA SER A 162 -4.51 9.59 -24.09
C SER A 162 -5.34 8.59 -23.31
N ALA A 163 -6.16 7.78 -23.99
CA ALA A 163 -6.91 6.70 -23.38
C ALA A 163 -5.99 5.61 -22.81
N SER A 164 -4.95 5.21 -23.57
CA SER A 164 -3.94 4.23 -23.14
C SER A 164 -3.15 4.72 -21.91
N LEU A 165 -2.70 5.98 -21.93
CA LEU A 165 -2.05 6.62 -20.79
C LEU A 165 -3.00 6.72 -19.59
N GLY A 166 -4.28 6.96 -19.82
CA GLY A 166 -5.30 6.97 -18.77
C GLY A 166 -5.52 5.62 -18.10
N VAL A 167 -5.36 4.51 -18.84
CA VAL A 167 -5.39 3.15 -18.27
C VAL A 167 -4.12 2.90 -17.44
N LYS A 168 -2.94 3.16 -18.01
CA LYS A 168 -1.66 3.01 -17.28
C LYS A 168 -1.57 3.87 -16.03
N ASN A 169 -2.08 5.10 -16.06
CA ASN A 169 -2.09 5.97 -14.89
C ASN A 169 -2.98 5.41 -13.78
N ARG A 170 -4.12 4.80 -14.14
CA ARG A 170 -4.98 4.11 -13.16
C ARG A 170 -4.28 2.89 -12.57
N GLU A 171 -3.59 2.11 -13.39
CA GLU A 171 -2.82 0.94 -12.95
C GLU A 171 -1.69 1.33 -11.98
N LEU A 172 -0.86 2.31 -12.34
CA LEU A 172 0.21 2.83 -11.49
C LEU A 172 -0.33 3.36 -10.16
N ARG A 173 -1.47 4.06 -10.15
CA ARG A 173 -2.10 4.52 -8.90
C ARG A 173 -2.51 3.37 -7.99
N ARG A 174 -2.97 2.24 -8.53
CA ARG A 174 -3.30 1.04 -7.75
C ARG A 174 -2.04 0.41 -7.17
N GLU A 175 -1.00 0.27 -8.01
CA GLU A 175 0.29 -0.28 -7.58
C GLU A 175 0.89 0.53 -6.43
N VAL A 176 0.82 1.86 -6.51
CA VAL A 176 1.26 2.76 -5.43
C VAL A 176 0.54 2.48 -4.12
N VAL A 177 -0.78 2.26 -4.13
CA VAL A 177 -1.55 1.96 -2.91
C VAL A 177 -1.14 0.61 -2.32
N VAL A 178 -0.95 -0.43 -3.16
CA VAL A 178 -0.49 -1.74 -2.69
C VAL A 178 0.92 -1.63 -2.09
N LEU A 179 1.84 -0.93 -2.77
CA LEU A 179 3.19 -0.71 -2.30
C LEU A 179 3.23 0.11 -1.01
N GLN A 180 2.30 1.07 -0.83
CA GLN A 180 2.17 1.81 0.42
C GLN A 180 1.74 0.89 1.56
N ALA A 181 0.71 0.07 1.38
CA ALA A 181 0.25 -0.89 2.37
C ALA A 181 1.35 -1.90 2.77
N GLU A 182 2.07 -2.45 1.78
CA GLU A 182 3.19 -3.36 2.03
C GLU A 182 4.35 -2.68 2.77
N ASN A 183 4.69 -1.45 2.41
CA ASN A 183 5.73 -0.69 3.11
C ASN A 183 5.36 -0.39 4.56
N GLU A 184 4.08 -0.14 4.84
CA GLU A 184 3.61 0.02 6.21
C GLU A 184 3.66 -1.29 6.98
N ALA A 185 3.23 -2.41 6.39
CA ALA A 185 3.33 -3.73 7.00
C ALA A 185 4.78 -4.10 7.32
N LEU A 186 5.72 -3.84 6.40
CA LEU A 186 7.14 -4.06 6.62
C LEU A 186 7.71 -3.17 7.74
N ARG A 187 7.25 -1.92 7.86
CA ARG A 187 7.63 -1.05 8.99
C ARG A 187 7.12 -1.58 10.32
N ARG A 188 5.87 -2.10 10.36
CA ARG A 188 5.31 -2.73 11.57
C ARG A 188 6.12 -3.97 11.96
N GLN A 189 6.42 -4.84 10.99
CA GLN A 189 7.24 -6.04 11.23
C GLN A 189 8.63 -5.68 11.74
N ARG A 190 9.33 -4.73 11.07
CA ARG A 190 10.66 -4.29 11.49
C ARG A 190 10.67 -3.77 12.92
N LYS A 191 9.63 -3.04 13.33
CA LYS A 191 9.50 -2.55 14.70
C LYS A 191 9.36 -3.70 15.70
N ILE A 192 8.54 -4.70 15.39
CA ILE A 192 8.41 -5.91 16.24
C ILE A 192 9.78 -6.61 16.35
N ASP A 193 10.48 -6.77 15.24
CA ASP A 193 11.80 -7.40 15.23
C ASP A 193 12.82 -6.59 16.06
N GLU A 194 12.82 -5.27 15.92
CA GLU A 194 13.64 -4.35 16.74
C GLU A 194 13.34 -4.53 18.25
N ASP A 195 12.07 -4.56 18.64
CA ASP A 195 11.65 -4.77 20.04
C ASP A 195 12.10 -6.15 20.55
N THR A 196 11.95 -7.22 19.76
CA THR A 196 12.41 -8.56 20.14
C THR A 196 13.93 -8.64 20.28
N LEU A 197 14.69 -7.92 19.45
CA LEU A 197 16.14 -7.86 19.55
C LEU A 197 16.59 -7.19 20.85
N VAL A 198 15.88 -6.16 21.31
CA VAL A 198 16.14 -5.51 22.61
C VAL A 198 15.92 -6.49 23.75
N ASP A 199 14.82 -7.25 23.73
CA ASP A 199 14.54 -8.27 24.76
C ASP A 199 15.59 -9.38 24.77
N LEU A 200 16.00 -9.86 23.58
CA LEU A 200 17.06 -10.86 23.45
C LEU A 200 18.41 -10.35 23.95
N GLN A 201 18.77 -9.10 23.66
CA GLN A 201 19.99 -8.48 24.18
C GLN A 201 20.01 -8.44 25.71
N LYS A 202 18.88 -8.04 26.32
CA LYS A 202 18.73 -8.05 27.78
C LYS A 202 18.93 -9.46 28.34
N LEU A 203 18.33 -10.48 27.71
CA LEU A 203 18.47 -11.87 28.13
C LEU A 203 19.93 -12.36 28.03
N VAL A 204 20.63 -11.98 26.97
CA VAL A 204 22.06 -12.29 26.79
C VAL A 204 22.91 -11.64 27.88
N ASP A 205 22.63 -10.38 28.23
CA ASP A 205 23.36 -9.69 29.29
C ASP A 205 23.09 -10.29 30.67
N GLU A 206 21.85 -10.70 30.95
CA GLU A 206 21.51 -11.48 32.16
C GLU A 206 22.27 -12.81 32.22
N CYS A 207 22.38 -13.53 31.10
CA CYS A 207 23.17 -14.75 31.01
C CYS A 207 24.65 -14.50 31.29
N LYS A 208 25.25 -13.47 30.68
CA LYS A 208 26.65 -13.09 30.93
C LYS A 208 26.90 -12.73 32.40
N GLN A 209 25.97 -12.00 33.03
CA GLN A 209 26.07 -11.67 34.44
C GLN A 209 26.02 -12.92 35.34
N LYS A 210 25.14 -13.87 35.03
CA LYS A 210 25.06 -15.15 35.76
C LYS A 210 26.35 -15.95 35.58
N GLU A 211 26.88 -16.02 34.37
CA GLU A 211 28.14 -16.70 34.06
C GLU A 211 29.30 -16.08 34.85
N HIS A 212 29.46 -14.76 34.81
CA HIS A 212 30.50 -14.07 35.56
C HIS A 212 30.39 -14.33 37.07
N ARG A 213 29.16 -14.31 37.61
CA ARG A 213 28.92 -14.61 39.03
C ARG A 213 29.24 -16.06 39.39
N LEU A 214 29.01 -17.01 38.49
CA LEU A 214 29.40 -18.40 38.69
C LEU A 214 30.92 -18.57 38.65
N LEU A 215 31.58 -17.94 37.69
CA LEU A 215 33.05 -17.94 37.60
C LEU A 215 33.70 -17.35 38.86
N GLU A 216 33.16 -16.24 39.39
CA GLU A 216 33.61 -15.69 40.67
C GLU A 216 33.45 -16.68 41.82
N LYS A 217 32.30 -17.35 41.92
CA LYS A 217 32.07 -18.37 42.96
C LYS A 217 33.00 -19.56 42.82
N ILE A 218 33.31 -19.98 41.60
CA ILE A 218 34.26 -21.06 41.31
C ILE A 218 35.65 -20.62 41.76
N ALA A 219 36.12 -19.44 41.33
CA ALA A 219 37.42 -18.90 41.71
C ALA A 219 37.57 -18.76 43.24
N VAL A 220 36.52 -18.28 43.93
CA VAL A 220 36.52 -18.20 45.40
C VAL A 220 36.60 -19.58 46.04
N ARG A 221 35.89 -20.58 45.51
CA ARG A 221 35.99 -21.97 46.00
C ARG A 221 37.37 -22.57 45.74
N GLU A 222 37.93 -22.38 44.55
CA GLU A 222 39.28 -22.85 44.20
C GLU A 222 40.34 -22.27 45.16
N LEU A 223 40.24 -20.98 45.50
CA LEU A 223 41.12 -20.32 46.46
C LEU A 223 40.89 -20.81 47.91
N ALA A 224 39.64 -21.10 48.28
CA ALA A 224 39.29 -21.51 49.64
C ALA A 224 39.62 -22.98 49.94
N THR A 225 39.49 -23.88 48.97
CA THR A 225 39.77 -25.31 49.19
C THR A 225 41.25 -25.61 49.12
N GLY A 226 42.06 -24.87 48.35
CA GLY A 226 43.52 -25.11 48.20
C GLY A 226 43.89 -26.49 47.61
N THR A 227 42.92 -27.39 47.51
CA THR A 227 42.92 -28.70 46.88
C THR A 227 41.76 -28.74 45.90
N LEU A 228 42.02 -29.20 44.67
CA LEU A 228 40.96 -29.55 43.73
C LEU A 228 39.95 -30.45 44.46
N LEU A 229 38.64 -30.22 44.25
CA LEU A 229 37.59 -31.16 44.63
C LEU A 229 38.07 -32.59 44.32
N HIS A 230 38.07 -33.47 45.32
CA HIS A 230 38.46 -34.85 45.10
C HIS A 230 37.51 -35.42 44.03
N GLU A 231 38.06 -36.16 43.07
CA GLU A 231 37.31 -36.74 41.94
C GLU A 231 35.96 -37.36 42.36
N ASP A 232 35.91 -38.01 43.52
CA ASP A 232 34.70 -38.60 44.11
C ASP A 232 33.60 -37.57 44.43
N GLU A 233 33.96 -36.41 45.00
CA GLU A 233 32.99 -35.35 45.31
C GLU A 233 32.45 -34.71 44.04
N PHE A 234 33.29 -34.55 43.01
CA PHE A 234 32.86 -34.04 41.70
C PHE A 234 31.93 -35.02 40.99
N LEU A 235 32.26 -36.32 41.02
CA LEU A 235 31.40 -37.37 40.48
C LEU A 235 30.07 -37.45 41.21
N GLU A 236 30.04 -37.25 42.53
CA GLU A 236 28.79 -37.20 43.30
C GLU A 236 27.91 -36.01 42.90
N ILE A 237 28.49 -34.83 42.70
CA ILE A 237 27.78 -33.64 42.23
C ILE A 237 27.19 -33.89 40.84
N ILE A 238 27.95 -34.46 39.91
CA ILE A 238 27.46 -34.82 38.58
C ILE A 238 26.31 -35.82 38.69
N ARG A 239 26.47 -36.88 39.49
CA ARG A 239 25.44 -37.91 39.67
C ARG A 239 24.15 -37.32 40.23
N SER A 240 24.26 -36.49 41.27
CA SER A 240 23.13 -35.78 41.87
C SER A 240 22.45 -34.84 40.87
N SER A 241 23.22 -34.08 40.09
CA SER A 241 22.66 -33.17 39.07
C SER A 241 21.95 -33.93 37.95
N GLN A 242 22.54 -35.03 37.45
CA GLN A 242 21.93 -35.88 36.44
C GLN A 242 20.64 -36.54 36.96
N GLN A 243 20.64 -36.97 38.22
CA GLN A 243 19.45 -37.54 38.86
C GLN A 243 18.33 -36.51 38.99
N GLN A 244 18.63 -35.29 39.39
CA GLN A 244 17.65 -34.20 39.45
C GLN A 244 17.06 -33.88 38.08
N LEU A 245 17.89 -33.83 37.03
CA LEU A 245 17.43 -33.56 35.68
C LEU A 245 16.54 -34.69 35.14
N ARG A 246 16.90 -35.95 35.40
CA ARG A 246 16.07 -37.11 35.04
C ARG A 246 14.72 -37.07 35.75
N ALA A 247 14.71 -36.87 37.06
CA ALA A 247 13.49 -36.79 37.84
C ALA A 247 12.56 -35.67 37.33
N PHE A 248 13.12 -34.50 37.02
CA PHE A 248 12.34 -33.38 36.46
C PHE A 248 11.70 -33.73 35.11
N TYR A 249 12.44 -34.36 34.20
CA TYR A 249 11.89 -34.73 32.90
C TYR A 249 10.92 -35.91 32.97
N GLU A 250 11.15 -36.89 33.85
CA GLU A 250 10.18 -37.97 34.11
C GLU A 250 8.86 -37.42 34.62
N ASP A 251 8.90 -36.51 35.61
CA ASP A 251 7.72 -35.85 36.14
C ASP A 251 6.98 -35.01 35.08
N LYS A 252 7.73 -34.25 34.28
CA LYS A 252 7.15 -33.44 33.20
C LYS A 252 6.50 -34.31 32.11
N ILE A 253 7.14 -35.42 31.73
CA ILE A 253 6.57 -36.37 30.76
C ILE A 253 5.31 -37.02 31.34
N SER A 254 5.33 -37.44 32.61
CA SER A 254 4.16 -38.01 33.28
C SER A 254 2.99 -37.03 33.32
N THR A 255 3.26 -35.77 33.62
CA THR A 255 2.23 -34.71 33.64
C THR A 255 1.60 -34.53 32.25
N MET A 256 2.42 -34.49 31.20
CA MET A 256 1.92 -34.38 29.82
C MET A 256 1.11 -35.61 29.38
N GLN A 257 1.52 -36.81 29.81
CA GLN A 257 0.78 -38.05 29.54
C GLN A 257 -0.59 -38.03 30.24
N ASP A 258 -0.66 -37.62 31.50
CA ASP A 258 -1.91 -37.51 32.25
C ASP A 258 -2.89 -36.51 31.61
N GLU A 259 -2.39 -35.36 31.14
CA GLU A 259 -3.20 -34.38 30.41
C GLU A 259 -3.76 -34.98 29.14
N MET A 260 -2.92 -35.67 28.36
CA MET A 260 -3.30 -36.32 27.12
C MET A 260 -4.37 -37.41 27.36
N ASP A 261 -4.21 -38.23 28.39
CA ASP A 261 -5.18 -39.27 28.75
C ASP A 261 -6.52 -38.70 29.19
N ARG A 262 -6.52 -37.55 29.89
CA ARG A 262 -7.75 -36.81 30.22
C ARG A 262 -8.45 -36.31 28.97
N PHE A 263 -7.71 -35.74 28.02
CA PHE A 263 -8.29 -35.28 26.74
C PHE A 263 -8.92 -36.42 25.94
N TYR A 264 -8.21 -37.55 25.81
CA TYR A 264 -8.74 -38.71 25.09
C TYR A 264 -9.94 -39.34 25.80
N SER A 265 -9.92 -39.42 27.13
CA SER A 265 -11.04 -39.92 27.92
C SER A 265 -12.29 -39.05 27.73
N HIS A 266 -12.12 -37.72 27.74
CA HIS A 266 -13.21 -36.79 27.49
C HIS A 266 -13.76 -36.91 26.06
N ALA A 267 -12.89 -36.93 25.05
CA ALA A 267 -13.30 -37.09 23.66
C ALA A 267 -14.07 -38.42 23.43
N SER A 268 -13.58 -39.51 24.01
CA SER A 268 -14.26 -40.82 23.97
C SER A 268 -15.64 -40.78 24.65
N ALA A 269 -15.78 -40.07 25.76
CA ALA A 269 -17.08 -39.87 26.41
C ALA A 269 -18.06 -39.10 25.52
N CYS A 270 -17.63 -37.98 24.91
CA CYS A 270 -18.47 -37.18 24.00
C CYS A 270 -18.89 -38.00 22.76
N ILE A 271 -18.00 -38.83 22.21
CA ILE A 271 -18.35 -39.71 21.09
C ILE A 271 -19.39 -40.74 21.50
N ARG A 272 -19.24 -41.35 22.70
CA ARG A 272 -20.22 -42.30 23.23
C ARG A 272 -21.60 -41.66 23.45
N GLU A 273 -21.64 -40.45 24.00
CA GLU A 273 -22.88 -39.70 24.20
C GLU A 273 -23.56 -39.38 22.86
N LYS A 274 -22.80 -38.90 21.86
CA LYS A 274 -23.33 -38.66 20.52
C LYS A 274 -23.90 -39.94 19.90
N ASN A 275 -23.20 -41.07 20.02
CA ASN A 275 -23.67 -42.35 19.48
C ASN A 275 -24.95 -42.82 20.19
N ALA A 276 -25.04 -42.66 21.52
CA ALA A 276 -26.25 -42.96 22.26
C ALA A 276 -27.45 -42.13 21.78
N ILE A 277 -27.26 -40.81 21.56
CA ILE A 277 -28.31 -39.94 21.01
C ILE A 277 -28.73 -40.41 19.61
N ILE A 278 -27.77 -40.72 18.74
CA ILE A 278 -28.06 -41.25 17.39
C ILE A 278 -28.89 -42.54 17.47
N ASP A 279 -28.56 -43.44 18.39
CA ASP A 279 -29.28 -44.70 18.57
C ASP A 279 -30.70 -44.46 19.10
N THR A 280 -30.91 -43.50 20.03
CA THR A 280 -32.25 -43.11 20.48
C THR A 280 -33.10 -42.54 19.35
N LEU A 281 -32.56 -41.63 18.54
CA LEU A 281 -33.26 -41.04 17.39
C LEU A 281 -33.63 -42.09 16.33
N LYS A 282 -32.76 -43.08 16.10
CA LYS A 282 -33.07 -44.20 15.20
C LYS A 282 -34.20 -45.08 15.74
N SER A 283 -34.25 -45.30 17.05
CA SER A 283 -35.30 -46.11 17.69
C SER A 283 -36.66 -45.42 17.73
N GLU A 284 -36.70 -44.08 17.78
CA GLU A 284 -37.94 -43.27 17.75
C GLU A 284 -38.50 -43.04 16.32
N SER A 285 -37.70 -43.32 15.29
CA SER A 285 -38.08 -43.16 13.86
C SER A 285 -38.73 -44.42 13.25
N ILE A 286 -39.16 -45.39 14.08
CA ILE A 286 -39.86 -46.64 13.69
C ILE A 286 -41.24 -46.64 14.34
#